data_AF-A0A2W5ZLD0-F1
#
_entry.id   AF-A0A2W5ZLD0-F1
#
_cell.length_a   1.000
_cell.length_b   1.000
_cell.length_c   1.000
_cell.angle_alpha   90.00
_cell.angle_beta   90.00
_cell.angle_gamma   90.00
#
_symmetry.space_group_name_H-M   'P 1'
#
loop_
_entity.id
_entity.type
_entity.pdbx_description
1 polymer ?
#
loop_
_entity_poly.entity_id
_entity_poly.type
_entity_poly.pdbx_seq_one_letter_code
_entity_poly.pdbx_strand_id
1 'polypeptide(L)'
;MSVMGGKKPVLVSHHDLISNKNGVFKKLSDQGARLVTAKAQGDLLTDIQNYKPNMPLFRVAEEIGLFDDCFILPDCTIPALPDKVEICLNDIPTDIISKYKTSGTPKGWLELAGYAVGNTRMLFAFALNFVGPVSAIWPREFVAFQFKADPSSGKGAIAAVCTSTWGWDPLLGMKYGFGTNWNTTTNNLEFICKGYNHTILFLDETGVAGDKDSAGKRVDFRKAIMRLDSQTVKGRMTDDGPRGVWNMPVLSTSNLSVLQMLEAGKFGNEKDDVPHRAYCDRLIDIPCPNVGYGMFEHVYDSKNNAKFSERLKKLASKLAQARKYGLGMIFATQLPKGMDNAIVSNCTTHVYGRMSSPATIQATRELMAAKGGAAEDLGRLTTGEFYFSTEGFSRPIKVRTPLCLSWHPPNPPTADEVVQRARKKPV
;
A
#
# COMPACT_ATOMS: atom_id res chain seq x y z
N MET A 1 3.19 4.94 -29.48
CA MET A 1 3.16 3.94 -30.56
C MET A 1 3.29 2.56 -29.89
N SER A 2 2.33 1.64 -30.07
CA SER A 2 2.39 0.28 -29.51
C SER A 2 2.92 -0.66 -30.60
N VAL A 3 4.04 -1.36 -30.34
CA VAL A 3 4.63 -2.31 -31.29
C VAL A 3 4.19 -3.72 -30.90
N MET A 4 3.42 -4.38 -31.77
CA MET A 4 2.90 -5.73 -31.55
C MET A 4 4.00 -6.79 -31.65
N GLY A 5 4.25 -7.49 -30.54
CA GLY A 5 5.12 -8.67 -30.51
C GLY A 5 5.33 -9.18 -29.09
N GLY A 6 4.32 -9.76 -28.45
CA GLY A 6 4.42 -10.56 -27.20
C GLY A 6 5.00 -9.87 -25.95
N LYS A 7 5.55 -8.66 -26.08
CA LYS A 7 6.09 -7.80 -25.02
C LYS A 7 5.13 -6.63 -24.84
N LYS A 8 4.96 -6.17 -23.58
CA LYS A 8 4.11 -5.01 -23.28
C LYS A 8 4.59 -3.79 -24.07
N PRO A 9 3.66 -2.95 -24.56
CA PRO A 9 4.02 -1.73 -25.28
C PRO A 9 4.93 -0.85 -24.41
N VAL A 10 5.97 -0.30 -25.02
CA VAL A 10 6.76 0.77 -24.42
C VAL A 10 6.21 2.11 -24.87
N LEU A 11 5.76 2.91 -23.92
CA LEU A 11 5.43 4.30 -24.17
C LEU A 11 6.65 5.17 -23.90
N VAL A 12 6.76 6.20 -24.73
CA VAL A 12 7.85 7.17 -24.75
C VAL A 12 7.20 8.53 -24.78
N SER A 13 7.61 9.42 -23.87
CA SER A 13 7.11 10.79 -23.88
C SER A 13 7.74 11.59 -25.02
N HIS A 14 7.03 12.58 -25.55
CA HIS A 14 7.60 13.50 -26.54
C HIS A 14 8.79 14.27 -25.95
N HIS A 15 8.76 14.54 -24.64
CA HIS A 15 9.86 15.16 -23.92
C HIS A 15 11.13 14.30 -23.92
N ASP A 16 11.04 12.98 -23.72
CA ASP A 16 12.21 12.08 -23.72
C ASP A 16 12.84 11.96 -25.11
N LEU A 17 12.05 12.05 -26.18
CA LEU A 17 12.57 12.09 -27.54
C LEU A 17 13.45 13.32 -27.81
N ILE A 18 13.22 14.41 -27.07
CA ILE A 18 13.99 15.65 -27.16
C ILE A 18 15.19 15.60 -26.19
N SER A 19 14.94 15.26 -24.93
CA SER A 19 15.94 15.34 -23.85
C SER A 19 16.86 14.11 -23.74
N ASN A 20 16.41 12.93 -24.17
CA ASN A 20 17.14 11.66 -24.08
C ASN A 20 16.92 10.74 -25.30
N LYS A 21 17.07 11.31 -26.50
CA LYS A 21 16.87 10.62 -27.79
C LYS A 21 17.54 9.25 -27.89
N ASN A 22 18.81 9.15 -27.48
CA ASN A 22 19.56 7.88 -27.55
C ASN A 22 19.01 6.82 -26.59
N GLY A 23 18.61 7.22 -25.38
CA GLY A 23 17.97 6.32 -24.42
C GLY A 23 16.64 5.78 -24.94
N VAL A 24 15.85 6.63 -25.59
CA VAL A 24 14.60 6.24 -26.23
C VAL A 24 14.81 5.19 -27.32
N PHE A 25 15.73 5.42 -28.26
CA PHE A 25 15.94 4.46 -29.36
C PHE A 25 16.51 3.14 -28.87
N LYS A 26 17.38 3.17 -27.86
CA LYS A 26 17.84 1.95 -27.20
C LYS A 26 16.65 1.17 -26.63
N LYS A 27 15.78 1.84 -25.88
CA LYS A 27 14.59 1.24 -25.26
C LYS A 27 13.62 0.65 -26.29
N LEU A 28 13.35 1.35 -27.39
CA LEU A 28 12.52 0.85 -28.48
C LEU A 28 13.19 -0.35 -29.18
N SER A 29 14.51 -0.32 -29.34
CA SER A 29 15.27 -1.44 -29.93
C SER A 29 15.26 -2.68 -29.05
N ASP A 30 15.34 -2.53 -27.72
CA ASP A 30 15.23 -3.62 -26.75
C ASP A 30 13.84 -4.32 -26.80
N GLN A 31 12.82 -3.58 -27.26
CA GLN A 31 11.48 -4.12 -27.56
C GLN A 31 11.33 -4.72 -28.96
N GLY A 32 12.39 -4.70 -29.77
CA GLY A 32 12.41 -5.29 -31.11
C GLY A 32 12.20 -4.29 -32.26
N ALA A 33 12.12 -2.98 -31.98
CA ALA A 33 12.13 -1.98 -33.05
C ALA A 33 13.50 -2.00 -33.75
N ARG A 34 13.51 -2.06 -35.09
CA ARG A 34 14.76 -2.13 -35.86
C ARG A 34 15.36 -0.73 -36.10
N LEU A 35 15.66 0.00 -35.02
CA LEU A 35 16.12 1.40 -35.04
C LEU A 35 17.64 1.51 -34.90
N VAL A 36 18.37 0.63 -35.59
CA VAL A 36 19.84 0.51 -35.48
C VAL A 36 20.57 1.62 -36.25
N THR A 37 20.04 2.04 -37.40
CA THR A 37 20.69 3.03 -38.27
C THR A 37 20.19 4.44 -38.01
N ALA A 38 21.04 5.44 -38.23
CA ALA A 38 20.65 6.85 -38.13
C ALA A 38 19.49 7.20 -39.08
N LYS A 39 19.44 6.56 -40.26
CA LYS A 39 18.33 6.71 -41.21
C LYS A 39 17.01 6.22 -40.61
N ALA A 40 16.95 4.98 -40.11
CA ALA A 40 15.73 4.43 -39.53
C ALA A 40 15.24 5.24 -38.31
N GLN A 41 16.16 5.75 -37.50
CA GLN A 41 15.85 6.67 -36.41
C GLN A 41 15.29 8.01 -36.91
N GLY A 42 15.87 8.57 -37.98
CA GLY A 42 15.40 9.81 -38.62
C GLY A 42 14.03 9.66 -39.27
N ASP A 43 13.78 8.54 -39.93
CA ASP A 43 12.49 8.22 -40.55
C ASP A 43 11.38 8.16 -39.47
N LEU A 44 11.62 7.45 -38.35
CA LEU A 44 10.67 7.40 -37.23
C LEU A 44 10.41 8.79 -36.63
N LEU A 45 11.43 9.63 -36.48
CA LEU A 45 11.24 11.00 -35.98
C LEU A 45 10.42 11.85 -36.94
N THR A 46 10.63 11.68 -38.24
CA THR A 46 9.85 12.36 -39.28
C THR A 46 8.39 11.94 -39.22
N ASP A 47 8.12 10.64 -39.06
CA ASP A 47 6.77 10.12 -38.88
C ASP A 47 6.11 10.69 -37.63
N ILE A 48 6.82 10.72 -36.49
CA ILE A 48 6.32 11.29 -35.22
C ILE A 48 6.02 12.79 -35.38
N GLN A 49 6.91 13.55 -36.03
CA GLN A 49 6.75 14.99 -36.24
C GLN A 49 5.57 15.32 -37.16
N ASN A 50 5.31 14.47 -38.15
CA ASN A 50 4.20 14.62 -39.07
C ASN A 50 2.88 14.08 -38.51
N TYR A 51 2.93 13.25 -37.47
CA TYR A 51 1.77 12.69 -36.81
C TYR A 51 1.06 13.75 -35.95
N LYS A 52 -0.08 14.24 -36.45
CA LYS A 52 -0.92 15.25 -35.78
C LYS A 52 -2.28 14.65 -35.42
N PRO A 53 -2.41 14.00 -34.25
CA PRO A 53 -3.71 13.50 -33.81
C PRO A 53 -4.61 14.69 -33.45
N ASN A 54 -5.89 14.63 -33.86
CA ASN A 54 -6.88 15.68 -33.54
C ASN A 54 -7.27 15.70 -32.05
N MET A 55 -7.01 14.62 -31.32
CA MET A 55 -7.27 14.49 -29.87
C MET A 55 -6.38 13.38 -29.27
N PRO A 56 -6.15 13.38 -27.95
CA PRO A 56 -5.51 12.26 -27.26
C PRO A 56 -6.28 10.96 -27.51
N LEU A 57 -5.56 9.92 -27.95
CA LEU A 57 -6.17 8.61 -28.24
C LEU A 57 -6.44 7.78 -26.99
N PHE A 58 -5.62 7.97 -25.96
CA PHE A 58 -5.69 7.28 -24.67
C PHE A 58 -5.02 8.11 -23.57
N ARG A 59 -5.37 7.79 -22.32
CA ARG A 59 -4.69 8.25 -21.11
C ARG A 59 -3.58 7.28 -20.75
N VAL A 60 -2.53 7.74 -20.10
CA VAL A 60 -1.41 6.90 -19.67
C VAL A 60 -1.31 6.93 -18.15
N ALA A 61 -1.31 5.77 -17.53
CA ALA A 61 -1.02 5.60 -16.12
C ALA A 61 0.47 5.27 -15.94
N GLU A 62 1.23 6.20 -15.36
CA GLU A 62 2.69 6.10 -15.24
C GLU A 62 3.15 5.56 -13.88
N GLU A 63 2.22 5.43 -12.93
CA GLU A 63 2.48 5.02 -11.54
C GLU A 63 1.54 3.88 -11.11
N ILE A 64 1.96 3.14 -10.08
CA ILE A 64 1.11 2.15 -9.41
C ILE A 64 0.21 2.87 -8.40
N GLY A 65 -1.01 2.37 -8.22
CA GLY A 65 -1.99 2.91 -7.26
C GLY A 65 -3.13 3.65 -7.93
N LEU A 66 -3.84 4.51 -7.19
CA LEU A 66 -5.01 5.22 -7.71
C LEU A 66 -4.63 6.18 -8.86
N PHE A 67 -5.35 6.05 -9.97
CA PHE A 67 -5.31 6.90 -11.16
C PHE A 67 -6.75 7.14 -11.60
N ASP A 68 -7.22 8.39 -11.48
CA ASP A 68 -8.63 8.75 -11.63
C ASP A 68 -9.54 7.86 -10.77
N ASP A 69 -10.37 7.03 -11.41
CA ASP A 69 -11.33 6.11 -10.81
C ASP A 69 -10.83 4.65 -10.75
N CYS A 70 -9.59 4.41 -11.16
CA CYS A 70 -9.02 3.08 -11.29
C CYS A 70 -7.76 2.90 -10.42
N PHE A 71 -7.63 1.76 -9.77
CA PHE A 71 -6.38 1.35 -9.12
C PHE A 71 -5.50 0.61 -10.12
N ILE A 72 -4.35 1.19 -10.45
CA ILE A 72 -3.40 0.68 -11.45
C ILE A 72 -2.42 -0.29 -10.79
N LEU A 73 -2.29 -1.47 -11.42
CA LEU A 73 -1.31 -2.48 -11.08
C LEU A 73 -0.52 -2.85 -12.35
N PRO A 74 0.68 -3.45 -12.24
CA PRO A 74 1.45 -3.74 -13.43
C PRO A 74 0.74 -4.67 -14.42
N ASP A 75 -0.11 -5.58 -13.94
CA ASP A 75 -0.79 -6.62 -14.74
C ASP A 75 -2.28 -6.39 -14.96
N CYS A 76 -2.91 -5.43 -14.28
CA CYS A 76 -4.33 -5.13 -14.40
C CYS A 76 -4.70 -3.77 -13.80
N THR A 77 -5.98 -3.42 -13.88
CA THR A 77 -6.56 -2.31 -13.12
C THR A 77 -7.78 -2.78 -12.34
N ILE A 78 -8.14 -2.04 -11.30
CA ILE A 78 -9.30 -2.35 -10.45
C ILE A 78 -10.13 -1.06 -10.23
N PRO A 79 -11.37 -0.96 -10.74
CA PRO A 79 -12.02 -1.91 -11.66
C PRO A 79 -11.29 -2.00 -13.01
N ALA A 80 -11.71 -2.96 -13.85
CA ALA A 80 -11.15 -3.08 -15.19
C ALA A 80 -11.33 -1.75 -15.95
N LEU A 81 -10.28 -1.35 -16.68
CA LEU A 81 -10.20 -0.04 -17.33
C LEU A 81 -11.45 0.31 -18.13
N PRO A 82 -11.94 1.57 -18.04
CA PRO A 82 -12.73 2.16 -19.13
C PRO A 82 -11.90 2.13 -20.42
N ASP A 83 -12.55 2.09 -21.58
CA ASP A 83 -11.86 2.20 -22.88
C ASP A 83 -10.82 3.36 -22.83
N LYS A 84 -9.60 3.09 -23.31
CA LYS A 84 -8.51 4.07 -23.54
C LYS A 84 -7.60 4.47 -22.36
N VAL A 85 -7.22 3.57 -21.45
CA VAL A 85 -6.08 3.79 -20.54
C VAL A 85 -4.96 2.79 -20.84
N GLU A 86 -3.71 3.25 -20.92
CA GLU A 86 -2.53 2.41 -21.12
C GLU A 86 -1.62 2.48 -19.90
N ILE A 87 -1.11 1.34 -19.43
CA ILE A 87 -0.25 1.26 -18.24
C ILE A 87 1.22 1.34 -18.66
N CYS A 88 1.97 2.33 -18.14
CA CYS A 88 3.36 2.55 -18.47
C CYS A 88 4.25 2.85 -17.26
N LEU A 89 4.73 1.79 -16.61
CA LEU A 89 5.52 1.88 -15.38
C LEU A 89 7.03 1.97 -15.67
N ASN A 90 7.44 2.96 -16.46
CA ASN A 90 8.81 3.09 -16.95
C ASN A 90 9.86 3.35 -15.85
N ASP A 91 9.45 4.07 -14.79
CA ASP A 91 10.32 4.48 -13.69
C ASP A 91 10.38 3.45 -12.56
N ILE A 92 9.66 2.33 -12.72
CA ILE A 92 9.60 1.28 -11.71
C ILE A 92 10.54 0.14 -12.12
N PRO A 93 11.49 -0.25 -11.24
CA PRO A 93 12.37 -1.38 -11.49
C PRO A 93 11.64 -2.67 -11.87
N THR A 94 12.13 -3.37 -12.91
CA THR A 94 11.51 -4.61 -13.43
C THR A 94 11.42 -5.72 -12.39
N ASP A 95 12.39 -5.81 -11.48
CA ASP A 95 12.37 -6.78 -10.39
C ASP A 95 11.18 -6.52 -9.45
N ILE A 96 10.85 -5.26 -9.15
CA ILE A 96 9.65 -4.89 -8.37
C ILE A 96 8.38 -5.21 -9.16
N ILE A 97 8.30 -4.83 -10.44
CA ILE A 97 7.16 -5.15 -11.32
C ILE A 97 6.90 -6.67 -11.32
N SER A 98 7.96 -7.47 -11.37
CA SER A 98 7.86 -8.93 -11.42
C SER A 98 7.28 -9.57 -10.15
N LYS A 99 7.21 -8.83 -9.04
CA LYS A 99 6.61 -9.29 -7.77
C LYS A 99 5.10 -9.16 -7.75
N TYR A 100 4.51 -8.33 -8.63
CA TYR A 100 3.06 -8.23 -8.82
C TYR A 100 2.53 -9.44 -9.60
N LYS A 101 2.81 -10.64 -9.07
CA LYS A 101 2.33 -11.92 -9.58
C LYS A 101 1.13 -12.38 -8.80
N THR A 102 0.36 -13.26 -9.43
CA THR A 102 -0.86 -13.79 -8.86
C THR A 102 -0.94 -15.31 -9.02
N SER A 103 -1.23 -16.03 -7.95
CA SER A 103 -1.32 -17.50 -7.91
C SER A 103 -2.30 -17.98 -6.82
N GLY A 104 -2.90 -19.15 -7.01
CA GLY A 104 -3.76 -19.79 -5.99
C GLY A 104 -5.26 -19.63 -6.23
N THR A 105 -6.02 -19.54 -5.13
CA THR A 105 -7.49 -19.31 -5.12
C THR A 105 -7.87 -18.35 -3.98
N PRO A 106 -9.02 -17.65 -4.05
CA PRO A 106 -9.46 -16.75 -2.98
C PRO A 106 -9.70 -17.49 -1.67
N LYS A 107 -10.34 -18.68 -1.75
CA LYS A 107 -10.58 -19.54 -0.60
C LYS A 107 -9.28 -19.90 0.11
N GLY A 108 -8.27 -20.32 -0.64
CA GLY A 108 -6.96 -20.65 -0.05
C GLY A 108 -6.29 -19.44 0.60
N TRP A 109 -6.37 -18.26 -0.02
CA TRP A 109 -5.83 -17.05 0.59
C TRP A 109 -6.59 -16.64 1.86
N LEU A 110 -7.91 -16.78 1.90
CA LEU A 110 -8.70 -16.54 3.12
C LEU A 110 -8.34 -17.53 4.25
N GLU A 111 -8.09 -18.80 3.92
CA GLU A 111 -7.58 -19.78 4.89
C GLU A 111 -6.20 -19.37 5.44
N LEU A 112 -5.31 -18.82 4.59
CA LEU A 112 -4.03 -18.27 5.01
C LEU A 112 -4.20 -17.06 5.94
N ALA A 113 -5.07 -16.11 5.58
CA ALA A 113 -5.38 -14.94 6.41
C ALA A 113 -6.04 -15.36 7.73
N GLY A 114 -6.78 -16.47 7.76
CA GLY A 114 -7.42 -17.03 8.95
C GLY A 114 -6.43 -17.36 10.08
N TYR A 115 -5.18 -17.70 9.78
CA TYR A 115 -4.14 -17.90 10.80
C TYR A 115 -3.80 -16.62 11.60
N ALA A 116 -4.19 -15.44 11.10
CA ALA A 116 -4.05 -14.18 11.82
C ALA A 116 -5.03 -14.06 12.99
N VAL A 117 -6.16 -14.79 12.97
CA VAL A 117 -7.10 -14.82 14.10
C VAL A 117 -6.36 -15.38 15.32
N GLY A 118 -6.42 -14.66 16.44
CA GLY A 118 -5.67 -15.00 17.66
C GLY A 118 -4.18 -14.65 17.64
N ASN A 119 -3.58 -14.30 16.49
CA ASN A 119 -2.19 -13.85 16.40
C ASN A 119 -2.12 -12.34 16.17
N THR A 120 -1.94 -11.55 17.23
CA THR A 120 -2.20 -10.09 17.16
C THR A 120 -1.22 -9.36 16.25
N ARG A 121 0.04 -9.80 16.15
CA ARG A 121 1.05 -9.19 15.26
C ARG A 121 0.76 -9.53 13.80
N MET A 122 0.27 -10.73 13.54
CA MET A 122 -0.14 -11.13 12.20
C MET A 122 -1.40 -10.39 11.76
N LEU A 123 -2.39 -10.28 12.64
CA LEU A 123 -3.59 -9.48 12.40
C LEU A 123 -3.24 -8.02 12.12
N PHE A 124 -2.35 -7.43 12.93
CA PHE A 124 -1.85 -6.08 12.72
C PHE A 124 -1.17 -5.92 11.34
N ALA A 125 -0.29 -6.86 10.96
CA ALA A 125 0.40 -6.80 9.66
C ALA A 125 -0.56 -6.87 8.47
N PHE A 126 -1.62 -7.69 8.55
CA PHE A 126 -2.68 -7.69 7.54
C PHE A 126 -3.49 -6.40 7.53
N ALA A 127 -3.86 -5.86 8.69
CA ALA A 127 -4.56 -4.59 8.78
C ALA A 127 -3.75 -3.44 8.16
N LEU A 128 -2.47 -3.33 8.50
CA LEU A 128 -1.54 -2.35 7.93
C LEU A 128 -1.43 -2.47 6.41
N ASN A 129 -1.42 -3.71 5.90
CA ASN A 129 -1.33 -3.99 4.47
C ASN A 129 -2.53 -3.47 3.64
N PHE A 130 -3.67 -3.18 4.27
CA PHE A 130 -4.83 -2.55 3.63
C PHE A 130 -4.87 -1.02 3.78
N VAL A 131 -3.92 -0.42 4.49
CA VAL A 131 -3.86 1.05 4.64
C VAL A 131 -3.49 1.73 3.32
N GLY A 132 -2.66 1.13 2.46
CA GLY A 132 -2.22 1.75 1.20
C GLY A 132 -3.36 2.16 0.26
N PRO A 133 -4.31 1.27 -0.07
CA PRO A 133 -5.46 1.67 -0.90
C PRO A 133 -6.35 2.71 -0.23
N VAL A 134 -6.47 2.64 1.11
CA VAL A 134 -7.22 3.63 1.87
C VAL A 134 -6.53 4.99 1.84
N SER A 135 -5.19 5.03 1.89
CA SER A 135 -4.43 6.29 1.85
C SER A 135 -4.44 6.97 0.49
N ALA A 136 -4.64 6.20 -0.59
CA ALA A 136 -4.85 6.73 -1.94
C ALA A 136 -6.12 7.59 -2.06
N ILE A 137 -7.10 7.24 -1.25
CA ILE A 137 -8.47 7.75 -1.25
C ILE A 137 -8.61 8.82 -0.17
N TRP A 138 -8.07 8.55 1.01
CA TRP A 138 -8.01 9.46 2.13
C TRP A 138 -6.54 9.74 2.44
N PRO A 139 -5.94 10.81 1.90
CA PRO A 139 -4.55 11.13 2.16
C PRO A 139 -4.36 11.46 3.65
N ARG A 140 -3.88 10.46 4.40
CA ARG A 140 -3.46 10.58 5.81
C ARG A 140 -1.94 10.61 5.90
N GLU A 141 -1.47 10.93 7.09
CA GLU A 141 -0.07 10.87 7.49
C GLU A 141 0.55 9.51 7.14
N PHE A 142 1.83 9.56 6.79
CA PHE A 142 2.66 8.39 6.58
C PHE A 142 2.66 7.50 7.82
N VAL A 143 2.53 6.19 7.62
CA VAL A 143 2.58 5.23 8.72
C VAL A 143 3.67 4.19 8.47
N ALA A 144 4.58 4.04 9.43
CA ALA A 144 5.56 2.98 9.41
C ALA A 144 5.72 2.33 10.78
N PHE A 145 5.81 1.00 10.75
CA PHE A 145 5.96 0.17 11.94
C PHE A 145 7.10 -0.80 11.76
N GLN A 146 7.73 -1.18 12.86
CA GLN A 146 8.83 -2.12 12.89
C GLN A 146 8.57 -3.25 13.87
N PHE A 147 8.55 -4.49 13.39
CA PHE A 147 8.63 -5.61 14.31
C PHE A 147 10.02 -5.71 14.91
N LYS A 148 10.10 -5.53 16.23
CA LYS A 148 11.33 -5.60 17.02
C LYS A 148 11.30 -6.83 17.93
N ALA A 149 12.22 -7.76 17.71
CA ALA A 149 12.44 -8.93 18.57
C ALA A 149 13.73 -9.66 18.19
N ASP A 150 14.10 -10.66 18.96
CA ASP A 150 15.30 -11.47 18.68
C ASP A 150 15.20 -12.23 17.33
N PRO A 151 16.34 -12.68 16.79
CA PRO A 151 16.36 -13.56 15.61
C PRO A 151 15.44 -14.78 15.78
N SER A 152 14.91 -15.28 14.67
CA SER A 152 14.05 -16.48 14.65
C SER A 152 12.73 -16.37 15.44
N SER A 153 12.31 -15.17 15.85
CA SER A 153 11.03 -14.93 16.53
C SER A 153 9.80 -14.94 15.61
N GLY A 154 9.97 -14.99 14.28
CA GLY A 154 8.87 -15.00 13.30
C GLY A 154 8.57 -13.66 12.62
N LYS A 155 9.31 -12.58 12.94
CA LYS A 155 9.10 -11.21 12.41
C LYS A 155 8.97 -11.17 10.88
N GLY A 156 10.02 -11.64 10.20
CA GLY A 156 10.08 -11.66 8.74
C GLY A 156 9.14 -12.70 8.11
N ALA A 157 8.58 -13.63 8.89
CA ALA A 157 7.55 -14.54 8.40
C ALA A 157 6.20 -13.84 8.32
N ILE A 158 5.77 -13.21 9.41
CA ILE A 158 4.54 -12.42 9.41
C ILE A 158 4.62 -11.30 8.37
N ALA A 159 5.72 -10.54 8.37
CA ALA A 159 5.89 -9.41 7.47
C ALA A 159 5.94 -9.83 5.99
N ALA A 160 6.55 -10.97 5.64
CA ALA A 160 6.48 -11.48 4.27
C ALA A 160 5.08 -11.98 3.91
N VAL A 161 4.42 -12.72 4.81
CA VAL A 161 3.14 -13.41 4.53
C VAL A 161 2.00 -12.42 4.31
N CYS A 162 1.91 -11.33 5.09
CA CYS A 162 0.82 -10.36 4.91
C CYS A 162 0.86 -9.70 3.52
N THR A 163 2.05 -9.56 2.94
CA THR A 163 2.26 -8.94 1.62
C THR A 163 1.79 -9.82 0.45
N SER A 164 1.46 -11.11 0.70
CA SER A 164 0.83 -12.00 -0.28
C SER A 164 -0.50 -11.48 -0.84
N THR A 165 -1.08 -10.48 -0.18
CA THR A 165 -2.23 -9.71 -0.68
C THR A 165 -1.94 -9.10 -2.05
N TRP A 166 -0.74 -8.54 -2.23
CA TRP A 166 -0.35 -7.75 -3.39
C TRP A 166 0.46 -8.55 -4.41
N GLY A 167 1.23 -9.52 -3.95
CA GLY A 167 2.00 -10.37 -4.84
C GLY A 167 3.05 -11.19 -4.11
N TRP A 168 4.06 -11.64 -4.85
CA TRP A 168 5.16 -12.44 -4.33
C TRP A 168 6.37 -12.39 -5.25
N ASP A 169 7.58 -12.36 -4.66
CA ASP A 169 8.84 -12.41 -5.38
C ASP A 169 9.10 -13.83 -5.96
N PRO A 170 9.22 -13.97 -7.29
CA PRO A 170 9.44 -15.26 -7.93
C PRO A 170 10.90 -15.75 -7.89
N LEU A 171 11.85 -14.89 -7.50
CA LEU A 171 13.30 -15.14 -7.61
C LEU A 171 13.94 -15.45 -6.25
N LEU A 172 13.50 -14.81 -5.17
CA LEU A 172 14.17 -14.86 -3.87
C LEU A 172 13.62 -15.92 -2.90
N GLY A 173 13.15 -17.06 -3.41
CA GLY A 173 12.96 -18.29 -2.63
C GLY A 173 12.11 -18.13 -1.35
N MET A 174 11.03 -17.34 -1.41
CA MET A 174 10.11 -17.06 -0.29
C MET A 174 10.66 -16.17 0.83
N LYS A 175 11.84 -15.55 0.68
CA LYS A 175 12.50 -14.83 1.78
C LYS A 175 11.72 -13.60 2.23
N TYR A 176 11.42 -12.69 1.29
CA TYR A 176 10.83 -11.38 1.57
C TYR A 176 9.36 -11.25 1.14
N GLY A 177 8.73 -12.32 0.63
CA GLY A 177 7.39 -12.25 0.07
C GLY A 177 7.34 -11.25 -1.09
N PHE A 178 6.45 -10.28 -1.04
CA PHE A 178 6.40 -9.16 -1.99
C PHE A 178 7.40 -8.04 -1.66
N GLY A 179 7.96 -8.01 -0.44
CA GLY A 179 8.85 -6.94 0.04
C GLY A 179 10.30 -7.05 -0.44
N THR A 180 11.17 -6.30 0.23
CA THR A 180 12.63 -6.28 0.02
C THR A 180 13.34 -6.14 1.37
N ASN A 181 14.62 -5.77 1.38
CA ASN A 181 15.41 -5.56 2.60
C ASN A 181 16.01 -4.14 2.62
N TRP A 182 16.56 -3.76 3.78
CA TRP A 182 17.13 -2.44 3.99
C TRP A 182 18.48 -2.18 3.30
N ASN A 183 19.09 -3.16 2.62
CA ASN A 183 20.35 -2.99 1.89
C ASN A 183 20.12 -2.22 0.58
N THR A 184 19.92 -0.92 0.71
CA THR A 184 19.65 0.00 -0.40
C THR A 184 20.14 1.40 -0.06
N THR A 185 20.45 2.20 -1.08
CA THR A 185 20.76 3.63 -0.88
C THR A 185 19.47 4.43 -0.73
N THR A 186 19.56 5.62 -0.12
CA THR A 186 18.40 6.52 0.05
C THR A 186 17.82 7.01 -1.27
N ASN A 187 18.65 7.16 -2.31
CA ASN A 187 18.17 7.48 -3.67
C ASN A 187 17.42 6.29 -4.28
N ASN A 188 17.94 5.08 -4.14
CA ASN A 188 17.26 3.89 -4.66
C ASN A 188 15.96 3.60 -3.89
N LEU A 189 15.88 4.00 -2.62
CA LEU A 189 14.67 3.89 -1.82
C LEU A 189 13.48 4.67 -2.41
N GLU A 190 13.72 5.78 -3.11
CA GLU A 190 12.64 6.54 -3.79
C GLU A 190 11.99 5.72 -4.92
N PHE A 191 12.81 5.04 -5.74
CA PHE A 191 12.31 4.15 -6.80
C PHE A 191 11.60 2.93 -6.22
N ILE A 192 12.12 2.39 -5.12
CA ILE A 192 11.43 1.34 -4.36
C ILE A 192 10.07 1.87 -3.94
N CYS A 193 10.00 3.00 -3.23
CA CYS A 193 8.75 3.61 -2.78
C CYS A 193 7.70 3.75 -3.90
N LYS A 194 8.07 4.34 -5.04
CA LYS A 194 7.20 4.42 -6.23
C LYS A 194 6.66 3.06 -6.67
N GLY A 195 7.50 2.02 -6.59
CA GLY A 195 7.14 0.65 -6.91
C GLY A 195 6.16 -0.03 -5.96
N TYR A 196 5.93 0.51 -4.75
CA TYR A 196 4.96 -0.01 -3.76
C TYR A 196 3.84 1.01 -3.46
N ASN A 197 3.70 2.06 -4.27
CA ASN A 197 2.73 3.11 -4.07
C ASN A 197 1.31 2.57 -3.88
N HIS A 198 0.60 3.07 -2.87
CA HIS A 198 -0.73 2.64 -2.44
C HIS A 198 -0.89 1.14 -2.12
N THR A 199 0.21 0.40 -1.91
CA THR A 199 0.18 -1.01 -1.45
C THR A 199 0.77 -1.15 -0.04
N ILE A 200 1.82 -1.95 0.17
CA ILE A 200 2.63 -1.97 1.39
C ILE A 200 4.09 -2.16 1.00
N LEU A 201 5.01 -1.47 1.67
CA LEU A 201 6.43 -1.73 1.55
C LEU A 201 6.93 -2.50 2.78
N PHE A 202 7.31 -3.76 2.59
CA PHE A 202 8.03 -4.53 3.61
C PHE A 202 9.55 -4.39 3.40
N LEU A 203 10.27 -3.92 4.43
CA LEU A 203 11.72 -3.83 4.50
C LEU A 203 12.29 -4.75 5.60
N ASP A 204 12.92 -5.85 5.20
CA ASP A 204 13.51 -6.81 6.13
C ASP A 204 14.91 -6.38 6.62
N GLU A 205 15.15 -6.61 7.91
CA GLU A 205 16.42 -6.53 8.63
C GLU A 205 17.13 -5.17 8.50
N THR A 206 16.79 -4.23 9.38
CA THR A 206 17.46 -2.93 9.46
C THR A 206 18.97 -3.00 9.71
N GLY A 207 19.50 -4.11 10.25
CA GLY A 207 20.93 -4.29 10.48
C GLY A 207 21.78 -4.25 9.19
N VAL A 208 21.15 -4.43 8.02
CA VAL A 208 21.79 -4.29 6.70
C VAL A 208 21.59 -2.91 6.06
N ALA A 209 20.98 -1.96 6.76
CA ALA A 209 20.83 -0.58 6.29
C ALA A 209 22.18 0.16 6.30
N GLY A 210 22.52 0.80 5.18
CA GLY A 210 23.66 1.71 5.09
C GLY A 210 25.03 1.06 4.93
N ASP A 211 26.08 1.85 5.19
CA ASP A 211 27.50 1.48 5.02
C ASP A 211 27.97 0.29 5.90
N LYS A 212 29.20 -0.18 5.70
CA LYS A 212 29.78 -1.31 6.44
C LYS A 212 30.09 -0.97 7.89
N ASP A 213 30.43 0.28 8.20
CA ASP A 213 30.76 0.71 9.57
C ASP A 213 29.53 1.19 10.36
N SER A 214 29.58 1.05 11.67
CA SER A 214 28.43 1.38 12.54
C SER A 214 28.05 2.85 12.49
N ALA A 215 28.95 3.79 12.23
CA ALA A 215 28.64 5.23 12.18
C ALA A 215 27.85 5.59 10.92
N GLY A 216 28.31 5.12 9.77
CA GLY A 216 27.64 5.25 8.48
C GLY A 216 26.25 4.63 8.50
N LYS A 217 26.09 3.41 9.05
CA LYS A 217 24.78 2.75 9.18
C LYS A 217 23.74 3.62 9.89
N ARG A 218 24.12 4.29 10.98
CA ARG A 218 23.19 5.15 11.74
C ARG A 218 22.74 6.35 10.92
N VAL A 219 23.69 7.02 10.26
CA VAL A 219 23.41 8.17 9.42
C VAL A 219 22.50 7.79 8.26
N ASP A 220 22.78 6.66 7.61
CA ASP A 220 22.00 6.18 6.47
C ASP A 220 20.61 5.70 6.89
N PHE A 221 20.50 4.97 8.00
CA PHE A 221 19.22 4.56 8.57
C PHE A 221 18.35 5.77 8.93
N ARG A 222 18.94 6.78 9.59
CA ARG A 222 18.27 8.05 9.91
C ARG A 222 17.77 8.75 8.64
N LYS A 223 18.63 8.87 7.62
CA LYS A 223 18.27 9.47 6.32
C LYS A 223 17.18 8.66 5.62
N ALA A 224 17.20 7.34 5.73
CA ALA A 224 16.22 6.47 5.12
C ALA A 224 14.83 6.62 5.77
N ILE A 225 14.75 6.69 7.11
CA ILE A 225 13.47 6.99 7.81
C ILE A 225 12.89 8.32 7.34
N MET A 226 13.70 9.39 7.31
CA MET A 226 13.25 10.70 6.81
C MET A 226 12.83 10.63 5.35
N ARG A 227 13.55 9.85 4.54
CA ARG A 227 13.22 9.69 3.13
C ARG A 227 11.86 9.04 2.98
N LEU A 228 11.60 7.92 3.66
CA LEU A 228 10.30 7.23 3.61
C LEU A 228 9.13 8.18 3.92
N ASP A 229 9.27 8.95 5.01
CA ASP A 229 8.27 9.93 5.49
C ASP A 229 8.04 11.12 4.54
N SER A 230 9.05 11.50 3.76
CA SER A 230 8.98 12.69 2.89
C SER A 230 7.97 12.59 1.74
N GLN A 231 7.55 11.36 1.36
CA GLN A 231 6.50 11.08 0.36
C GLN A 231 6.66 11.75 -1.01
N THR A 232 7.83 12.29 -1.30
CA THR A 232 8.12 13.08 -2.51
C THR A 232 9.57 12.87 -2.95
N VAL A 233 9.78 12.76 -4.26
CA VAL A 233 11.11 12.64 -4.85
C VAL A 233 11.92 13.91 -4.55
N LYS A 234 13.22 13.74 -4.26
CA LYS A 234 14.12 14.89 -4.09
C LYS A 234 14.19 15.71 -5.38
N GLY A 235 13.67 16.93 -5.35
CA GLY A 235 13.76 17.84 -6.49
C GLY A 235 15.18 18.31 -6.79
N ARG A 236 15.48 18.49 -8.08
CA ARG A 236 16.69 19.10 -8.61
C ARG A 236 16.35 20.38 -9.34
N MET A 237 17.31 21.30 -9.43
CA MET A 237 17.13 22.57 -10.14
C MET A 237 16.81 22.38 -11.63
N THR A 238 17.22 21.24 -12.20
CA THR A 238 17.01 20.87 -13.60
C THR A 238 15.71 20.11 -13.85
N ASP A 239 14.94 19.79 -12.80
CA ASP A 239 13.69 19.06 -12.96
C ASP A 239 12.62 20.03 -13.49
N ASP A 240 12.05 19.72 -14.65
CA ASP A 240 10.89 20.40 -15.21
C ASP A 240 9.68 19.48 -15.04
N GLY A 241 8.64 19.95 -14.33
CA GLY A 241 7.41 19.20 -14.06
C GLY A 241 7.16 18.81 -12.59
N PRO A 242 6.00 18.18 -12.32
CA PRO A 242 5.61 17.77 -10.98
C PRO A 242 6.55 16.68 -10.44
N ARG A 243 6.87 16.77 -9.15
CA ARG A 243 7.69 15.76 -8.48
C ARG A 243 6.89 14.47 -8.33
N GLY A 244 7.54 13.34 -8.57
CA GLY A 244 6.99 12.04 -8.22
C GLY A 244 6.67 11.98 -6.72
N VAL A 245 5.53 11.40 -6.39
CA VAL A 245 5.08 11.23 -5.01
C VAL A 245 4.91 9.75 -4.71
N TRP A 246 4.84 9.42 -3.42
CA TRP A 246 4.41 8.10 -3.01
C TRP A 246 3.66 8.17 -1.69
N ASN A 247 2.75 7.23 -1.49
CA ASN A 247 2.05 7.02 -0.24
C ASN A 247 1.87 5.52 -0.04
N MET A 248 2.56 4.96 0.95
CA MET A 248 2.37 3.57 1.34
C MET A 248 2.65 3.38 2.84
N PRO A 249 1.95 2.46 3.50
CA PRO A 249 2.38 1.95 4.78
C PRO A 249 3.71 1.19 4.63
N VAL A 250 4.57 1.31 5.64
CA VAL A 250 5.82 0.55 5.74
C VAL A 250 5.77 -0.42 6.90
N LEU A 251 6.17 -1.66 6.66
CA LEU A 251 6.46 -2.64 7.70
C LEU A 251 7.96 -2.98 7.66
N SER A 252 8.64 -2.84 8.77
CA SER A 252 10.06 -3.14 8.94
C SER A 252 10.26 -4.30 9.89
N THR A 253 11.42 -4.96 9.84
CA THR A 253 11.85 -5.92 10.86
C THR A 253 13.25 -5.55 11.38
N SER A 254 13.46 -5.74 12.67
CA SER A 254 14.74 -5.46 13.31
C SER A 254 14.96 -6.33 14.56
N ASN A 255 16.23 -6.53 14.91
CA ASN A 255 16.63 -7.09 16.20
C ASN A 255 16.79 -6.00 17.28
N LEU A 256 17.09 -4.76 16.86
CA LEU A 256 17.25 -3.59 17.73
C LEU A 256 16.06 -2.64 17.59
N SER A 257 15.71 -1.93 18.64
CA SER A 257 14.75 -0.80 18.53
C SER A 257 15.33 0.32 17.67
N VAL A 258 14.48 1.18 17.12
CA VAL A 258 14.90 2.38 16.39
C VAL A 258 15.83 3.23 17.25
N LEU A 259 15.50 3.41 18.54
CA LEU A 259 16.35 4.14 19.47
C LEU A 259 17.74 3.49 19.60
N GLN A 260 17.79 2.19 19.88
CA GLN A 260 19.06 1.46 19.98
C GLN A 260 19.87 1.52 18.68
N MET A 261 19.21 1.47 17.52
CA MET A 261 19.89 1.61 16.24
C MET A 261 20.50 2.99 16.07
N LEU A 262 19.82 4.04 16.49
CA LEU A 262 20.30 5.41 16.41
C LEU A 262 21.37 5.75 17.48
N GLU A 263 21.39 5.00 18.59
CA GLU A 263 22.38 5.14 19.67
C GLU A 263 23.64 4.28 19.48
N ALA A 264 23.59 3.26 18.61
CA ALA A 264 24.68 2.28 18.46
C ALA A 264 25.97 2.86 17.83
N GLY A 265 26.78 3.62 18.57
CA GLY A 265 28.18 3.99 18.26
C GLY A 265 28.72 5.13 19.14
N LYS A 266 30.03 5.16 19.38
CA LYS A 266 30.67 6.10 20.33
C LYS A 266 30.49 7.57 19.92
N PHE A 267 30.27 8.41 20.94
CA PHE A 267 30.14 9.86 20.89
C PHE A 267 31.31 10.53 20.16
N GLY A 268 30.98 11.30 19.12
CA GLY A 268 31.84 12.32 18.53
C GLY A 268 30.99 13.58 18.36
N ASN A 269 31.13 14.50 19.33
CA ASN A 269 30.49 15.83 19.43
C ASN A 269 28.94 15.84 19.52
N GLU A 270 28.46 16.07 20.75
CA GLU A 270 27.07 16.24 21.21
C GLU A 270 26.30 17.44 20.61
N LYS A 271 26.63 17.91 19.39
CA LYS A 271 25.99 19.11 18.82
C LYS A 271 24.80 18.83 17.89
N ASP A 272 24.56 17.58 17.50
CA ASP A 272 23.42 17.21 16.66
C ASP A 272 22.30 16.59 17.51
N ASP A 273 21.80 17.37 18.48
CA ASP A 273 20.70 17.02 19.38
C ASP A 273 19.35 17.06 18.65
N VAL A 274 19.22 16.34 17.54
CA VAL A 274 17.88 16.05 17.00
C VAL A 274 17.31 14.96 17.87
N PRO A 275 16.20 15.19 18.59
CA PRO A 275 15.70 14.20 19.53
C PRO A 275 15.43 12.90 18.80
N HIS A 276 16.16 11.82 19.14
CA HIS A 276 15.98 10.50 18.55
C HIS A 276 14.51 10.04 18.58
N ARG A 277 13.75 10.57 19.54
CA ARG A 277 12.31 10.40 19.69
C ARG A 277 11.50 10.76 18.44
N ALA A 278 11.89 11.80 17.69
CA ALA A 278 11.22 12.17 16.44
C ALA A 278 11.31 11.08 15.36
N TYR A 279 12.31 10.21 15.42
CA TYR A 279 12.43 9.05 14.53
C TYR A 279 11.58 7.87 15.00
N CYS A 280 11.43 7.69 16.32
CA CYS A 280 10.54 6.69 16.89
C CYS A 280 9.07 6.94 16.56
N ASP A 281 8.66 8.21 16.44
CA ASP A 281 7.30 8.58 16.01
C ASP A 281 7.05 8.29 14.52
N ARG A 282 8.12 8.23 13.71
CA ARG A 282 8.06 7.96 12.26
C ARG A 282 8.17 6.48 11.92
N LEU A 283 8.89 5.70 12.73
CA LEU A 283 9.03 4.25 12.58
C LEU A 283 8.81 3.62 13.97
N ILE A 284 7.59 3.17 14.21
CA ILE A 284 7.14 2.75 15.54
C ILE A 284 7.50 1.28 15.79
N ASP A 285 8.28 1.01 16.83
CA ASP A 285 8.62 -0.36 17.24
C ASP A 285 7.41 -1.09 17.85
N ILE A 286 7.14 -2.29 17.34
CA ILE A 286 6.15 -3.24 17.86
C ILE A 286 6.89 -4.48 18.38
N PRO A 287 6.85 -4.74 19.70
CA PRO A 287 7.49 -5.91 20.28
C PRO A 287 6.66 -7.18 20.09
N CYS A 288 7.27 -8.34 20.41
CA CYS A 288 6.53 -9.59 20.58
C CYS A 288 5.35 -9.43 21.56
N PRO A 289 4.28 -10.24 21.43
CA PRO A 289 3.32 -10.44 22.51
C PRO A 289 4.01 -10.94 23.79
N ASN A 290 3.35 -10.71 24.92
CA ASN A 290 3.83 -11.17 26.22
C ASN A 290 3.73 -12.70 26.40
N VAL A 291 3.01 -13.39 25.51
CA VAL A 291 2.76 -14.83 25.54
C VAL A 291 2.89 -15.41 24.15
N GLY A 292 3.21 -16.71 24.07
CA GLY A 292 3.33 -17.45 22.82
C GLY A 292 4.77 -17.74 22.41
N TYR A 293 4.98 -17.84 21.10
CA TYR A 293 6.18 -18.36 20.45
C TYR A 293 6.89 -17.25 19.65
N GLY A 294 7.35 -16.21 20.33
CA GLY A 294 7.90 -15.02 19.68
C GLY A 294 6.78 -14.13 19.16
N MET A 295 6.75 -13.86 17.85
CA MET A 295 5.75 -12.99 17.21
C MET A 295 4.37 -13.65 17.04
N PHE A 296 4.22 -14.92 17.43
CA PHE A 296 2.97 -15.67 17.33
C PHE A 296 2.45 -16.04 18.72
N GLU A 297 1.24 -15.64 19.07
CA GLU A 297 0.52 -16.20 20.21
C GLU A 297 0.18 -17.69 20.00
N HIS A 298 -0.15 -18.07 18.76
CA HIS A 298 -0.53 -19.43 18.38
C HIS A 298 0.21 -19.91 17.14
N VAL A 299 0.77 -21.12 17.21
CA VAL A 299 1.44 -21.81 16.10
C VAL A 299 0.61 -22.96 15.50
N TYR A 300 -0.64 -23.11 15.98
CA TYR A 300 -1.62 -24.12 15.54
C TYR A 300 -1.00 -25.54 15.55
N ASP A 301 -1.21 -26.35 14.51
CA ASP A 301 -0.67 -27.72 14.41
C ASP A 301 0.85 -27.78 14.17
N SER A 302 1.55 -26.64 14.24
CA SER A 302 2.99 -26.60 14.04
C SER A 302 3.72 -26.82 15.35
N LYS A 303 4.84 -27.55 15.31
CA LYS A 303 5.64 -27.86 16.51
C LYS A 303 6.21 -26.62 17.23
N ASN A 304 6.51 -25.58 16.48
CA ASN A 304 7.11 -24.33 16.98
C ASN A 304 6.96 -23.20 15.94
N ASN A 305 7.39 -21.99 16.31
CA ASN A 305 7.32 -20.81 15.44
C ASN A 305 8.14 -20.93 14.16
N ALA A 306 9.28 -21.62 14.16
CA ALA A 306 10.12 -21.80 12.99
C ALA A 306 9.39 -22.64 11.94
N LYS A 307 8.79 -23.76 12.35
CA LYS A 307 7.99 -24.61 11.46
C LYS A 307 6.71 -23.94 11.01
N PHE A 308 6.08 -23.16 11.89
CA PHE A 308 4.92 -22.36 11.50
C PHE A 308 5.27 -21.29 10.46
N SER A 309 6.39 -20.58 10.67
CA SER A 309 6.92 -19.58 9.74
C SER A 309 7.20 -20.17 8.35
N GLU A 310 7.86 -21.34 8.31
CA GLU A 310 8.13 -22.08 7.08
C GLU A 310 6.83 -22.46 6.35
N ARG A 311 5.84 -23.02 7.09
CA ARG A 311 4.53 -23.38 6.57
C ARG A 311 3.81 -22.17 5.97
N LEU A 312 3.73 -21.06 6.71
CA LEU A 312 3.04 -19.84 6.27
C LEU A 312 3.68 -19.27 5.01
N LYS A 313 5.00 -19.14 4.96
CA LYS A 313 5.71 -18.64 3.75
C LYS A 313 5.47 -19.53 2.53
N LYS A 314 5.46 -20.85 2.73
CA LYS A 314 5.17 -21.84 1.66
C LYS A 314 3.73 -21.77 1.17
N LEU A 315 2.76 -21.51 2.05
CA LEU A 315 1.37 -21.29 1.67
C LEU A 315 1.22 -19.97 0.92
N ALA A 316 1.77 -18.88 1.47
CA ALA A 316 1.70 -17.55 0.90
C ALA A 316 2.27 -17.46 -0.53
N SER A 317 3.39 -18.12 -0.81
CA SER A 317 3.99 -18.14 -2.15
C SER A 317 3.11 -18.81 -3.22
N LYS A 318 2.22 -19.71 -2.81
CA LYS A 318 1.27 -20.40 -3.69
C LYS A 318 -0.09 -19.71 -3.81
N LEU A 319 -0.38 -18.79 -2.89
CA LEU A 319 -1.70 -18.20 -2.69
C LEU A 319 -1.69 -16.67 -2.89
N ALA A 320 -0.61 -16.09 -3.43
CA ALA A 320 -0.49 -14.65 -3.56
C ALA A 320 -1.52 -14.11 -4.55
N GLN A 321 -2.67 -13.62 -4.09
CA GLN A 321 -3.79 -13.37 -5.01
C GLN A 321 -4.92 -12.45 -4.54
N ALA A 322 -4.92 -11.98 -3.28
CA ALA A 322 -6.10 -11.29 -2.72
C ALA A 322 -6.63 -10.15 -3.60
N ARG A 323 -5.72 -9.36 -4.21
CA ARG A 323 -6.08 -8.24 -5.08
C ARG A 323 -6.91 -8.60 -6.32
N LYS A 324 -6.82 -9.83 -6.85
CA LYS A 324 -7.56 -10.26 -8.06
C LYS A 324 -9.03 -10.56 -7.82
N TYR A 325 -9.44 -10.65 -6.56
CA TYR A 325 -10.76 -11.15 -6.19
C TYR A 325 -11.70 -10.07 -5.69
N GLY A 326 -11.39 -8.81 -5.99
CA GLY A 326 -12.19 -7.67 -5.59
C GLY A 326 -12.00 -7.39 -4.10
N LEU A 327 -10.99 -6.59 -3.75
CA LEU A 327 -10.90 -6.01 -2.42
C LEU A 327 -12.09 -5.07 -2.22
N GLY A 328 -13.11 -5.56 -1.53
CA GLY A 328 -14.24 -4.74 -1.10
C GLY A 328 -13.80 -3.78 -0.01
N MET A 329 -13.99 -2.49 -0.24
CA MET A 329 -13.73 -1.46 0.76
C MET A 329 -15.01 -1.09 1.47
N ILE A 330 -14.96 -1.06 2.80
CA ILE A 330 -16.03 -0.53 3.62
C ILE A 330 -15.40 0.58 4.45
N PHE A 331 -15.93 1.79 4.35
CA PHE A 331 -15.60 2.87 5.26
C PHE A 331 -16.86 3.35 5.99
N ALA A 332 -16.67 3.82 7.21
CA ALA A 332 -17.71 4.42 8.03
C ALA A 332 -17.23 5.79 8.50
N THR A 333 -18.04 6.82 8.29
CA THR A 333 -17.73 8.19 8.73
C THR A 333 -18.94 8.83 9.39
N GLN A 334 -18.68 9.68 10.39
CA GLN A 334 -19.66 10.60 10.95
C GLN A 334 -19.63 11.97 10.24
N LEU A 335 -18.63 12.21 9.39
CA LEU A 335 -18.38 13.47 8.69
C LEU A 335 -18.41 13.25 7.17
N PRO A 336 -19.60 13.13 6.55
CA PRO A 336 -19.73 12.84 5.12
C PRO A 336 -19.09 13.90 4.22
N LYS A 337 -19.07 15.17 4.64
CA LYS A 337 -18.42 16.27 3.88
C LYS A 337 -16.90 16.14 3.76
N GLY A 338 -16.26 15.36 4.62
CA GLY A 338 -14.81 15.16 4.58
C GLY A 338 -14.36 14.09 3.58
N MET A 339 -15.29 13.39 2.93
CA MET A 339 -14.99 12.36 1.94
C MET A 339 -14.93 12.95 0.54
N ASP A 340 -13.95 12.51 -0.25
CA ASP A 340 -13.92 12.82 -1.67
C ASP A 340 -15.13 12.18 -2.38
N ASN A 341 -15.81 12.99 -3.20
CA ASN A 341 -17.02 12.59 -3.90
C ASN A 341 -16.80 11.40 -4.84
N ALA A 342 -15.61 11.26 -5.45
CA ALA A 342 -15.27 10.15 -6.34
C ALA A 342 -15.28 8.81 -5.61
N ILE A 343 -14.90 8.79 -4.34
CA ILE A 343 -14.92 7.59 -3.50
C ILE A 343 -16.36 7.18 -3.22
N VAL A 344 -17.17 8.16 -2.82
CA VAL A 344 -18.56 7.93 -2.44
C VAL A 344 -19.38 7.51 -3.65
N SER A 345 -19.12 8.08 -4.83
CA SER A 345 -19.80 7.66 -6.07
C SER A 345 -19.44 6.23 -6.48
N ASN A 346 -18.21 5.78 -6.23
CA ASN A 346 -17.74 4.43 -6.55
C ASN A 346 -18.20 3.37 -5.53
N CYS A 347 -18.81 3.77 -4.41
CA CYS A 347 -19.44 2.84 -3.49
C CYS A 347 -20.79 2.38 -4.05
N THR A 348 -20.88 1.10 -4.40
CA THR A 348 -22.16 0.50 -4.83
C THR A 348 -23.14 0.43 -3.66
N THR A 349 -22.64 0.03 -2.48
CA THR A 349 -23.44 -0.18 -1.26
C THR A 349 -23.26 0.97 -0.28
N HIS A 350 -24.37 1.58 0.12
CA HIS A 350 -24.42 2.68 1.09
C HIS A 350 -25.30 2.29 2.28
N VAL A 351 -24.81 2.60 3.48
CA VAL A 351 -25.57 2.47 4.72
C VAL A 351 -25.54 3.83 5.43
N TYR A 352 -26.71 4.45 5.57
CA TYR A 352 -26.86 5.76 6.18
C TYR A 352 -27.50 5.61 7.56
N GLY A 353 -26.75 5.92 8.61
CA GLY A 353 -27.25 5.98 9.98
C GLY A 353 -27.80 7.35 10.35
N ARG A 354 -28.21 7.50 11.62
CA ARG A 354 -28.68 8.78 12.17
C ARG A 354 -27.59 9.86 12.07
N MET A 355 -27.96 11.03 11.57
CA MET A 355 -27.13 12.24 11.60
C MET A 355 -27.79 13.31 12.47
N SER A 356 -27.04 13.97 13.34
CA SER A 356 -27.58 14.93 14.32
C SER A 356 -27.47 16.39 13.90
N SER A 357 -26.44 16.77 13.13
CA SER A 357 -26.22 18.17 12.75
C SER A 357 -26.92 18.51 11.42
N PRO A 358 -27.48 19.73 11.25
CA PRO A 358 -28.09 20.14 9.99
C PRO A 358 -27.15 19.99 8.79
N ALA A 359 -25.85 20.29 8.96
CA ALA A 359 -24.86 20.20 7.90
C ALA A 359 -24.60 18.75 7.45
N THR A 360 -24.53 17.79 8.38
CA THR A 360 -24.33 16.38 8.05
C THR A 360 -25.60 15.74 7.51
N ILE A 361 -26.79 16.13 8.02
CA ILE A 361 -28.08 15.71 7.46
C ILE A 361 -28.20 16.14 6.00
N GLN A 362 -27.87 17.40 5.69
CA GLN A 362 -27.95 17.91 4.32
C GLN A 362 -26.97 17.19 3.38
N ALA A 363 -25.72 17.02 3.80
CA ALA A 363 -24.73 16.28 3.00
C ALA A 363 -25.17 14.82 2.76
N THR A 364 -25.71 14.14 3.77
CA THR A 364 -26.24 12.78 3.60
C THR A 364 -27.46 12.74 2.67
N ARG A 365 -28.34 13.76 2.72
CA ARG A 365 -29.47 13.87 1.78
C ARG A 365 -29.01 14.04 0.34
N GLU A 366 -27.97 14.83 0.08
CA GLU A 366 -27.39 14.97 -1.26
C GLU A 366 -26.84 13.63 -1.78
N LEU A 367 -26.15 12.86 -0.93
CA LEU A 367 -25.67 11.52 -1.28
C LEU A 367 -26.82 10.53 -1.55
N MET A 368 -27.93 10.64 -0.81
CA MET A 368 -29.11 9.81 -1.03
C MET A 368 -29.88 10.21 -2.31
N ALA A 369 -29.97 11.51 -2.58
CA ALA A 369 -30.60 12.05 -3.79
C ALA A 369 -29.88 11.58 -5.05
N ALA A 370 -28.53 11.51 -5.01
CA ALA A 370 -27.73 10.92 -6.07
C ALA A 370 -28.02 9.43 -6.33
N LYS A 371 -28.60 8.72 -5.35
CA LYS A 371 -29.06 7.32 -5.46
C LYS A 371 -30.58 7.22 -5.71
N GLY A 372 -31.25 8.32 -6.09
CA GLY A 372 -32.68 8.34 -6.43
C GLY A 372 -33.64 8.31 -5.24
N GLY A 373 -33.18 8.57 -4.02
CA GLY A 373 -34.04 8.57 -2.82
C GLY A 373 -33.95 9.82 -1.96
N ALA A 374 -34.80 9.87 -0.93
CA ALA A 374 -34.83 10.92 0.06
C ALA A 374 -34.96 10.31 1.47
N ALA A 375 -34.45 11.00 2.49
CA ALA A 375 -34.68 10.68 3.90
C ALA A 375 -35.09 11.94 4.67
N GLU A 376 -36.38 12.07 4.91
CA GLU A 376 -36.93 13.17 5.72
C GLU A 376 -36.62 12.97 7.21
N ASP A 377 -36.64 11.73 7.67
CA ASP A 377 -36.48 11.33 9.08
C ASP A 377 -35.05 10.94 9.47
N LEU A 378 -34.04 11.27 8.64
CA LEU A 378 -32.63 10.89 8.87
C LEU A 378 -32.13 11.28 10.29
N GLY A 379 -32.55 12.43 10.81
CA GLY A 379 -32.20 12.88 12.16
C GLY A 379 -32.95 12.18 13.31
N ARG A 380 -34.02 11.45 12.98
CA ARG A 380 -34.90 10.74 13.92
C ARG A 380 -34.68 9.22 13.92
N LEU A 381 -33.82 8.70 13.05
CA LEU A 381 -33.44 7.29 13.05
C LEU A 381 -32.97 6.87 14.46
N THR A 382 -33.44 5.72 14.90
CA THR A 382 -33.07 5.12 16.18
C THR A 382 -31.93 4.12 16.02
N THR A 383 -31.35 3.67 17.12
CA THR A 383 -30.27 2.68 17.13
C THR A 383 -30.71 1.40 16.42
N GLY A 384 -29.94 0.97 15.41
CA GLY A 384 -30.29 -0.20 14.58
C GLY A 384 -31.17 0.12 13.37
N GLU A 385 -31.62 1.37 13.19
CA GLU A 385 -32.30 1.81 11.97
C GLU A 385 -31.33 2.52 11.02
N PHE A 386 -31.38 2.14 9.75
CA PHE A 386 -30.53 2.68 8.70
C PHE A 386 -31.33 2.87 7.41
N TYR A 387 -30.91 3.79 6.55
CA TYR A 387 -31.22 3.69 5.13
C TYR A 387 -30.13 2.86 4.45
N PHE A 388 -30.55 1.94 3.60
CA PHE A 388 -29.68 1.01 2.88
C PHE A 388 -29.95 1.13 1.38
N SER A 389 -28.88 1.19 0.59
CA SER A 389 -28.94 1.15 -0.87
C SER A 389 -27.80 0.30 -1.38
N THR A 390 -28.03 -0.54 -2.38
CA THR A 390 -26.98 -1.29 -3.08
C THR A 390 -27.33 -1.40 -4.56
N GLU A 391 -26.48 -2.06 -5.34
CA GLU A 391 -26.72 -2.30 -6.77
C GLU A 391 -28.06 -3.05 -6.97
N GLY A 392 -28.83 -2.63 -7.98
CA GLY A 392 -30.16 -3.16 -8.26
C GLY A 392 -31.33 -2.52 -7.49
N PHE A 393 -31.06 -1.63 -6.54
CA PHE A 393 -32.10 -0.86 -5.85
C PHE A 393 -32.38 0.44 -6.59
N SER A 394 -33.65 0.76 -6.83
CA SER A 394 -34.05 2.01 -7.49
C SER A 394 -33.96 3.25 -6.58
N ARG A 395 -33.93 3.02 -5.25
CA ARG A 395 -33.77 4.05 -4.22
C ARG A 395 -33.32 3.40 -2.90
N PRO A 396 -32.64 4.16 -2.01
CA PRO A 396 -32.44 3.77 -0.62
C PRO A 396 -33.74 3.37 0.08
N ILE A 397 -33.70 2.28 0.84
CA ILE A 397 -34.81 1.78 1.67
C ILE A 397 -34.45 1.84 3.15
N LYS A 398 -35.45 2.04 4.01
CA LYS A 398 -35.24 1.97 5.47
C LYS A 398 -35.19 0.52 5.91
N VAL A 399 -34.17 0.14 6.68
CA VAL A 399 -33.94 -1.20 7.21
C VAL A 399 -33.70 -1.14 8.72
N ARG A 400 -34.00 -2.25 9.40
CA ARG A 400 -33.64 -2.46 10.79
C ARG A 400 -32.67 -3.62 10.89
N THR A 401 -31.51 -3.39 11.46
CA THR A 401 -30.49 -4.42 11.66
C THR A 401 -30.42 -4.82 13.14
N PRO A 402 -30.15 -6.10 13.44
CA PRO A 402 -29.80 -6.48 14.80
C PRO A 402 -28.49 -5.80 15.19
N LEU A 403 -28.44 -5.26 16.41
CA LEU A 403 -27.19 -4.76 16.98
C LEU A 403 -26.28 -5.98 17.22
N CYS A 404 -25.02 -5.89 16.81
CA CYS A 404 -24.03 -6.98 16.71
C CYS A 404 -24.08 -8.02 17.85
N LEU A 405 -23.78 -9.29 17.51
CA LEU A 405 -23.64 -10.43 18.43
C LEU A 405 -22.46 -10.30 19.43
N SER A 406 -21.49 -9.42 19.15
CA SER A 406 -20.45 -9.02 20.11
C SER A 406 -20.81 -7.65 20.70
N TRP A 407 -21.16 -7.65 21.99
CA TRP A 407 -21.54 -6.46 22.76
C TRP A 407 -20.51 -5.32 22.61
N HIS A 408 -21.00 -4.12 22.30
CA HIS A 408 -20.23 -2.87 22.38
C HIS A 408 -20.92 -1.91 23.36
N PRO A 409 -20.21 -1.34 24.35
CA PRO A 409 -20.76 -0.30 25.20
C PRO A 409 -21.00 0.99 24.39
N PRO A 410 -21.91 1.87 24.85
CA PRO A 410 -22.28 3.09 24.13
C PRO A 410 -21.12 4.08 23.91
N ASN A 411 -20.05 3.96 24.70
CA ASN A 411 -18.85 4.78 24.58
C ASN A 411 -17.63 3.90 24.29
N PRO A 412 -16.68 4.35 23.45
CA PRO A 412 -15.39 3.70 23.33
C PRO A 412 -14.69 3.68 24.71
N PRO A 413 -13.92 2.63 25.03
CA PRO A 413 -13.17 2.60 26.27
C PRO A 413 -12.18 3.77 26.32
N THR A 414 -12.01 4.38 27.50
CA THR A 414 -11.00 5.42 27.72
C THR A 414 -9.59 4.84 27.54
N ALA A 415 -8.57 5.69 27.33
CA ALA A 415 -7.18 5.23 27.21
C ALA A 415 -6.76 4.36 28.40
N ASP A 416 -7.16 4.74 29.62
CA ASP A 416 -6.90 3.96 30.84
C ASP A 416 -7.64 2.62 30.84
N GLU A 417 -8.90 2.58 30.39
CA GLU A 417 -9.65 1.33 30.26
C GLU A 417 -9.05 0.41 29.18
N VAL A 418 -8.56 0.98 28.08
CA VAL A 418 -7.83 0.22 27.04
C VAL A 418 -6.55 -0.38 27.64
N VAL A 419 -5.76 0.42 28.36
CA VAL A 419 -4.53 -0.04 29.02
C VAL A 419 -4.85 -1.11 30.08
N GLN A 420 -5.88 -0.92 30.89
CA GLN A 420 -6.31 -1.90 31.89
C GLN A 420 -6.79 -3.21 31.26
N ARG A 421 -7.59 -3.13 30.18
CA ARG A 421 -8.05 -4.30 29.43
C ARG A 421 -6.89 -5.03 28.75
N ALA A 422 -5.93 -4.30 28.18
CA ALA A 422 -4.72 -4.86 27.60
C ALA A 422 -3.80 -5.53 28.64
N ARG A 423 -3.85 -5.07 29.91
CA ARG A 423 -3.13 -5.67 31.04
C ARG A 423 -3.84 -6.89 31.63
N LYS A 424 -5.16 -7.01 31.47
CA LYS A 424 -5.90 -8.22 31.89
C LYS A 424 -5.51 -9.37 30.95
N LYS A 425 -5.01 -10.46 31.53
CA LYS A 425 -4.76 -11.69 30.76
C LYS A 425 -6.06 -12.13 30.09
N PRO A 426 -6.03 -12.56 28.81
CA PRO A 426 -7.17 -13.24 28.23
C PRO A 426 -7.45 -14.50 29.06
N VAL A 427 -8.73 -14.74 29.35
CA VAL A 427 -9.22 -15.96 29.99
C VAL A 427 -9.11 -17.12 29.00
#